data_AF-A0A0W1G158-F1
#
_entry.id   AF-A0A0W1G158-F1
#
_cell.length_a   1.000
_cell.length_b   1.000
_cell.length_c   1.000
_cell.angle_alpha   90.00
_cell.angle_beta   90.00
_cell.angle_gamma   90.00
#
_symmetry.space_group_name_H-M   'P 1'
#
loop_
_entity.id
_entity.type
_entity.pdbx_description
1 polymer ?
#
loop_
_entity_poly.entity_id
_entity_poly.type
_entity_poly.pdbx_seq_one_letter_code
_entity_poly.pdbx_strand_id
1 'polypeptide(L)'
;MVGEATTAWNQVETLWYLIFTGLMDRTERAKVDAVFSMFQTGALQRQLIMTVAPIALKFEVSELRRRNPQHHVRRRMLREIGRLNAKTNDLAGHRNATVHTAFEDWGAAGIHAIGIHRRSRIADQPDKLRYLSELVEDITLLVYELDELRYLMIDWLRTPQEREDKKVGDASMRTLGILLPEDDLRMAKAALLAIVSQRKSPPPSS
;
A
#
# COMPACT_ATOMS: atom_id res chain seq x y z
N MET A 1 -9.55 -16.56 3.37
CA MET A 1 -9.91 -15.13 3.55
C MET A 1 -9.22 -14.43 4.73
N VAL A 2 -9.43 -14.81 6.01
CA VAL A 2 -8.72 -14.14 7.13
C VAL A 2 -7.18 -14.29 7.02
N GLY A 3 -6.73 -15.50 6.66
CA GLY A 3 -5.32 -15.76 6.35
C GLY A 3 -4.81 -14.94 5.15
N GLU A 4 -5.58 -14.86 4.07
CA GLU A 4 -5.25 -14.03 2.89
C GLU A 4 -5.14 -12.55 3.23
N ALA A 5 -6.09 -11.99 3.97
CA ALA A 5 -6.04 -10.61 4.45
C ALA A 5 -4.78 -10.36 5.30
N THR A 6 -4.37 -11.33 6.12
CA THR A 6 -3.15 -11.26 6.92
C THR A 6 -1.89 -11.29 6.03
N THR A 7 -1.83 -12.19 5.06
CA THR A 7 -0.72 -12.29 4.11
C THR A 7 -0.57 -11.03 3.27
N ALA A 8 -1.68 -10.51 2.72
CA ALA A 8 -1.68 -9.26 1.96
C ALA A 8 -1.29 -8.06 2.86
N TRP A 9 -1.70 -8.06 4.13
CA TRP A 9 -1.28 -7.04 5.10
C TRP A 9 0.24 -7.06 5.36
N ASN A 10 0.85 -8.24 5.44
CA ASN A 10 2.31 -8.34 5.60
C ASN A 10 3.05 -7.74 4.39
N GLN A 11 2.48 -7.84 3.19
CA GLN A 11 3.01 -7.17 2.01
C GLN A 11 2.89 -5.65 2.12
N VAL A 12 1.78 -5.12 2.65
CA VAL A 12 1.62 -3.69 2.93
C VAL A 12 2.72 -3.18 3.86
N GLU A 13 2.98 -3.86 4.99
CA GLU A 13 4.04 -3.47 5.92
C GLU A 13 5.45 -3.57 5.28
N THR A 14 5.68 -4.60 4.46
CA THR A 14 6.93 -4.74 3.69
C THR A 14 7.13 -3.58 2.71
N LEU A 15 6.08 -3.18 1.98
CA LEU A 15 6.16 -2.07 1.03
C LEU A 15 6.39 -0.73 1.72
N TRP A 16 5.80 -0.50 2.90
CA TRP A 16 6.10 0.67 3.71
C TRP A 16 7.57 0.73 4.14
N TYR A 17 8.13 -0.40 4.56
CA TYR A 17 9.57 -0.48 4.84
C TYR A 17 10.41 -0.19 3.58
N LEU A 18 10.07 -0.74 2.42
CA LEU A 18 10.79 -0.44 1.17
C LEU A 18 10.71 1.05 0.80
N ILE A 19 9.54 1.69 0.96
CA ILE A 19 9.38 3.13 0.81
C ILE A 19 10.32 3.88 1.75
N PHE A 20 10.37 3.49 3.04
CA PHE A 20 11.30 4.10 4.00
C PHE A 20 12.76 3.99 3.55
N THR A 21 13.19 2.80 3.11
CA THR A 21 14.56 2.61 2.61
C THR A 21 14.86 3.49 1.39
N GLY A 22 13.87 3.72 0.52
CA GLY A 22 13.99 4.63 -0.61
C GLY A 22 14.10 6.10 -0.19
N LEU A 23 13.41 6.52 0.87
CA LEU A 23 13.57 7.88 1.44
C LEU A 23 14.96 8.09 2.05
N MET A 24 15.64 7.01 2.42
CA MET A 24 16.93 7.00 3.11
C MET A 24 18.06 6.45 2.23
N ASP A 25 17.95 6.54 0.90
CA ASP A 25 18.84 5.94 -0.11
C ASP A 25 20.35 6.13 0.14
N ARG A 26 20.75 7.31 0.62
CA ARG A 26 22.14 7.70 0.90
C ARG A 26 22.59 7.34 2.30
N THR A 27 21.74 6.69 3.07
CA THR A 27 22.06 6.23 4.43
C THR A 27 22.48 4.78 4.37
N GLU A 28 23.53 4.46 5.11
CA GLU A 28 24.01 3.08 5.26
C GLU A 28 22.90 2.14 5.73
N ARG A 29 22.74 1.00 5.06
CA ARG A 29 21.63 0.06 5.28
C ARG A 29 21.49 -0.36 6.74
N ALA A 30 22.60 -0.67 7.41
CA ALA A 30 22.59 -1.06 8.81
C ALA A 30 21.97 0.02 9.73
N LYS A 31 22.18 1.30 9.40
CA LYS A 31 21.60 2.42 10.16
C LYS A 31 20.11 2.59 9.86
N VAL A 32 19.71 2.42 8.60
CA VAL A 32 18.29 2.44 8.19
C VAL A 32 17.52 1.37 8.95
N ASP A 33 18.06 0.15 8.98
CA ASP A 33 17.43 -1.00 9.61
C ASP A 33 17.37 -0.82 11.13
N ALA A 34 18.46 -0.35 11.74
CA ALA A 34 18.49 -0.02 13.16
C ALA A 34 17.40 1.00 13.52
N VAL A 35 17.33 2.13 12.80
CA VAL A 35 16.31 3.18 13.06
C VAL A 35 14.90 2.63 12.88
N PHE A 36 14.63 1.89 11.81
CA PHE A 36 13.28 1.36 11.56
C PHE A 36 12.85 0.36 12.64
N SER A 37 13.77 -0.50 13.10
CA SER A 37 13.52 -1.50 14.14
C SER A 37 13.24 -0.91 15.54
N MET A 38 13.65 0.34 15.80
CA MET A 38 13.31 1.02 17.05
C MET A 38 11.81 1.29 17.20
N PHE A 39 11.06 1.30 16.10
CA PHE A 39 9.62 1.52 16.09
C PHE A 39 8.90 0.17 16.04
N GLN A 40 8.35 -0.25 17.17
CA GLN A 40 7.83 -1.61 17.39
C GLN A 40 6.51 -1.94 16.68
N THR A 41 5.81 -0.93 16.17
CA THR A 41 4.50 -1.12 15.51
C THR A 41 4.49 -0.50 14.13
N GLY A 42 3.73 -1.09 13.20
CA GLY A 42 3.56 -0.53 11.85
C GLY A 42 3.02 0.90 11.86
N ALA A 43 2.18 1.27 12.83
CA ALA A 43 1.68 2.63 12.97
C ALA A 43 2.81 3.63 13.30
N LEU A 44 3.70 3.28 14.23
CA LEU A 44 4.85 4.09 14.60
C LEU A 44 5.88 4.16 13.46
N GLN A 45 6.12 3.04 12.77
CA GLN A 45 6.97 3.00 11.58
C GLN A 45 6.44 3.92 10.46
N ARG A 46 5.14 3.92 10.20
CA ARG A 46 4.53 4.85 9.24
C ARG A 46 4.60 6.30 9.70
N GLN A 47 4.46 6.58 11.00
CA GLN A 47 4.66 7.92 11.55
C GLN A 47 6.10 8.41 11.30
N LEU A 48 7.11 7.57 11.52
CA LEU A 48 8.50 7.86 11.15
C LEU A 48 8.62 8.21 9.67
N ILE A 49 8.02 7.41 8.76
CA ILE A 49 8.03 7.67 7.32
C ILE A 49 7.42 9.04 7.01
N MET A 50 6.28 9.37 7.62
CA MET A 50 5.61 10.66 7.43
C MET A 50 6.47 11.84 7.93
N THR A 51 7.29 11.65 8.96
CA THR A 51 8.23 12.67 9.46
C THR A 51 9.46 12.81 8.55
N VAL A 52 9.98 11.71 8.02
CA VAL A 52 11.18 11.70 7.16
C VAL A 52 10.88 12.16 5.74
N ALA A 53 9.71 11.81 5.19
CA ALA A 53 9.38 12.07 3.78
C ALA A 53 9.51 13.55 3.36
N PRO A 54 9.04 14.55 4.13
CA PRO A 54 9.25 15.96 3.79
C PRO A 54 10.72 16.40 3.77
N ILE A 55 11.56 15.77 4.60
CA ILE A 55 12.99 16.07 4.72
C ILE A 55 13.76 15.43 3.56
N ALA A 56 13.48 14.16 3.29
CA ALA A 56 14.09 13.40 2.20
C ALA A 56 13.70 13.97 0.82
N LEU A 57 12.44 14.38 0.67
CA LEU A 57 11.91 14.97 -0.56
C LEU A 57 12.04 16.50 -0.62
N LYS A 58 12.95 17.07 0.19
CA LYS A 58 13.20 18.51 0.41
C LYS A 58 12.79 19.39 -0.78
N PHE A 59 12.00 20.43 -0.48
CA PHE A 59 11.71 21.53 -1.39
C PHE A 59 12.53 22.74 -0.94
N GLU A 60 13.61 23.08 -1.65
CA GLU A 60 14.20 24.39 -1.39
C GLU A 60 13.22 25.48 -1.88
N VAL A 61 13.05 26.53 -1.08
CA VAL A 61 12.19 27.69 -1.42
C VAL A 61 12.67 28.42 -2.68
N SER A 62 13.96 28.32 -2.98
CA SER A 62 14.59 28.73 -4.24
C SER A 62 14.12 27.88 -5.43
N GLU A 63 13.98 26.56 -5.27
CA GLU A 63 13.48 25.64 -6.32
C GLU A 63 11.98 25.81 -6.57
N LEU A 64 11.20 26.20 -5.55
CA LEU A 64 9.76 26.46 -5.65
C LEU A 64 9.39 27.54 -6.69
N ARG A 65 10.28 28.49 -6.96
CA ARG A 65 10.07 29.58 -7.91
C ARG A 65 10.38 29.19 -9.36
N ARG A 66 11.10 28.10 -9.60
CA ARG A 66 11.41 27.59 -10.94
C ARG A 66 10.39 26.52 -11.31
N ARG A 67 9.83 26.55 -12.53
CA ARG A 67 9.02 25.47 -13.11
C ARG A 67 9.89 24.24 -13.37
N ASN A 68 10.42 23.61 -12.32
CA ASN A 68 11.25 22.42 -12.41
C ASN A 68 10.35 21.17 -12.43
N PRO A 69 10.34 20.36 -13.49
CA PRO A 69 9.55 19.13 -13.57
C PRO A 69 9.80 18.16 -12.40
N GLN A 70 11.02 18.12 -11.87
CA GLN A 70 11.39 17.24 -10.75
C GLN A 70 10.70 17.63 -9.43
N HIS A 71 10.36 18.91 -9.28
CA HIS A 71 9.66 19.42 -8.11
C HIS A 71 8.19 18.96 -8.09
N HIS A 72 7.54 18.89 -9.26
CA HIS A 72 6.18 18.36 -9.37
C HIS A 72 6.10 16.88 -8.99
N VAL A 73 7.13 16.09 -9.35
CA VAL A 73 7.23 14.67 -8.99
C VAL A 73 7.40 14.50 -7.47
N ARG A 74 8.33 15.22 -6.84
CA ARG A 74 8.52 15.19 -5.36
C ARG A 74 7.24 15.57 -4.60
N ARG A 75 6.53 16.63 -5.05
CA ARG A 75 5.23 17.02 -4.46
C ARG A 75 4.15 15.98 -4.66
N ARG A 76 4.14 15.30 -5.81
CA ARG A 76 3.22 14.20 -6.08
C ARG A 76 3.51 13.03 -5.14
N MET A 77 4.78 12.63 -5.00
CA MET A 77 5.19 11.56 -4.07
C MET A 77 4.78 11.86 -2.64
N LEU A 78 5.06 13.06 -2.12
CA LEU A 78 4.71 13.40 -0.74
C LEU A 78 3.19 13.36 -0.49
N ARG A 79 2.39 13.85 -1.43
CA ARG A 79 0.93 13.75 -1.37
C ARG A 79 0.46 12.30 -1.40
N GLU A 80 1.09 11.48 -2.24
CA GLU A 80 0.74 10.07 -2.38
C GLU A 80 1.07 9.26 -1.13
N ILE A 81 2.24 9.49 -0.52
CA ILE A 81 2.62 8.92 0.78
C ILE A 81 1.57 9.27 1.84
N GLY A 82 1.15 10.54 1.92
CA GLY A 82 0.10 10.96 2.87
C GLY A 82 -1.24 10.29 2.62
N ARG A 83 -1.68 10.20 1.36
CA ARG A 83 -2.94 9.54 0.96
C ARG A 83 -2.91 8.05 1.32
N LEU A 84 -1.83 7.35 0.99
CA LEU A 84 -1.68 5.92 1.23
C LEU A 84 -1.55 5.61 2.72
N ASN A 85 -0.92 6.48 3.51
CA ASN A 85 -0.88 6.32 4.96
C ASN A 85 -2.28 6.43 5.59
N ALA A 86 -3.09 7.39 5.16
CA ALA A 86 -4.48 7.52 5.61
C ALA A 86 -5.30 6.26 5.26
N LYS A 87 -5.18 5.78 4.01
CA LYS A 87 -5.83 4.53 3.56
C LYS A 87 -5.37 3.32 4.36
N THR A 88 -4.06 3.21 4.64
CA THR A 88 -3.50 2.13 5.46
C THR A 88 -4.10 2.16 6.86
N ASN A 89 -4.20 3.31 7.51
CA ASN A 89 -4.72 3.38 8.88
C ASN A 89 -6.22 3.01 8.97
N ASP A 90 -7.02 3.36 7.97
CA ASP A 90 -8.42 2.93 7.93
C ASP A 90 -8.53 1.40 7.77
N LEU A 91 -7.81 0.82 6.80
CA LEU A 91 -7.80 -0.64 6.59
C LEU A 91 -7.17 -1.42 7.74
N ALA A 92 -6.22 -0.83 8.48
CA ALA A 92 -5.63 -1.46 9.68
C ALA A 92 -6.68 -1.72 10.75
N GLY A 93 -7.63 -0.79 10.93
CA GLY A 93 -8.76 -0.97 11.85
C GLY A 93 -9.65 -2.14 11.44
N HIS A 94 -9.96 -2.26 10.15
CA HIS A 94 -10.74 -3.37 9.60
C HIS A 94 -10.01 -4.71 9.74
N ARG A 95 -8.73 -4.77 9.38
CA ARG A 95 -7.89 -5.95 9.50
C ARG A 95 -7.79 -6.41 10.95
N ASN A 96 -7.53 -5.51 11.89
CA ASN A 96 -7.39 -5.88 13.30
C ASN A 96 -8.72 -6.41 13.87
N ALA A 97 -9.85 -5.79 13.50
CA ALA A 97 -11.16 -6.32 13.87
C ALA A 97 -11.36 -7.75 13.35
N THR A 98 -10.99 -8.02 12.09
CA THR A 98 -11.08 -9.34 11.47
C THR A 98 -10.17 -10.38 12.13
N VAL A 99 -8.88 -10.07 12.31
CA VAL A 99 -7.88 -11.03 12.83
C VAL A 99 -8.17 -11.44 14.28
N HIS A 100 -8.78 -10.56 15.07
CA HIS A 100 -9.12 -10.84 16.45
C HIS A 100 -10.56 -11.34 16.66
N THR A 101 -11.28 -11.61 15.56
CA THR A 101 -12.63 -12.19 15.60
C THR A 101 -12.57 -13.66 15.22
N ALA A 102 -13.19 -14.53 16.02
CA ALA A 102 -13.40 -15.92 15.64
C ALA A 102 -14.54 -16.00 14.63
N PHE A 103 -14.39 -16.80 13.58
CA PHE A 103 -15.43 -17.06 12.59
C PHE A 103 -15.77 -18.54 12.55
N GLU A 104 -17.05 -18.84 12.49
CA GLU A 104 -17.56 -20.19 12.26
C GLU A 104 -18.51 -20.20 11.06
N ASP A 105 -18.44 -21.27 10.30
CA ASP A 105 -19.39 -21.56 9.23
C ASP A 105 -20.52 -22.43 9.79
N TRP A 106 -21.74 -21.88 9.77
CA TRP A 106 -22.95 -22.57 10.24
C TRP A 106 -23.77 -23.13 9.06
N GLY A 107 -23.15 -23.34 7.90
CA GLY A 107 -23.77 -23.93 6.72
C GLY A 107 -24.82 -23.01 6.11
N ALA A 108 -26.09 -23.43 6.11
CA ALA A 108 -27.18 -22.65 5.52
C ALA A 108 -27.42 -21.29 6.20
N ALA A 109 -27.00 -21.14 7.46
CA ALA A 109 -27.05 -19.87 8.18
C ALA A 109 -25.90 -18.91 7.82
N GLY A 110 -24.87 -19.40 7.11
CA GLY A 110 -23.73 -18.61 6.66
C GLY A 110 -22.62 -18.48 7.70
N ILE A 111 -21.75 -17.48 7.49
CA ILE A 111 -20.59 -17.21 8.34
C ILE A 111 -20.98 -16.33 9.52
N HIS A 112 -20.73 -16.82 10.73
CA HIS A 112 -20.97 -16.11 11.98
C HIS A 112 -19.67 -15.69 12.65
N ALA A 113 -19.71 -14.56 13.35
CA ALA A 113 -18.60 -14.04 14.14
C ALA A 113 -18.86 -14.30 15.63
N ILE A 114 -17.88 -14.90 16.32
CA ILE A 114 -17.97 -15.41 17.69
C ILE A 114 -16.96 -14.68 18.57
N GLY A 115 -17.31 -14.52 19.85
CA GLY A 115 -16.43 -13.89 20.84
C GLY A 115 -16.21 -12.39 20.61
N ILE A 116 -17.15 -11.74 19.90
CA ILE A 116 -17.03 -10.32 19.59
C ILE A 116 -17.17 -9.48 20.86
N HIS A 117 -16.11 -8.79 21.28
CA HIS A 117 -16.24 -7.74 22.29
C HIS A 117 -17.09 -6.59 21.73
N ARG A 118 -18.08 -6.12 22.52
CA ARG A 118 -19.03 -5.07 22.13
C ARG A 118 -18.27 -3.86 21.54
N ARG A 119 -18.65 -3.46 20.31
CA ARG A 119 -18.13 -2.34 19.47
C ARG A 119 -17.12 -2.67 18.34
N SER A 120 -16.97 -3.92 17.89
CA SER A 120 -16.14 -4.16 16.69
C SER A 120 -16.89 -3.79 15.40
N ARG A 121 -16.21 -3.15 14.43
CA ARG A 121 -16.79 -2.81 13.11
C ARG A 121 -17.36 -4.02 12.37
N ILE A 122 -16.86 -5.21 12.70
CA ILE A 122 -17.33 -6.45 12.10
C ILE A 122 -18.62 -6.94 12.73
N ALA A 123 -18.95 -6.61 13.98
CA ALA A 123 -20.20 -6.99 14.64
C ALA A 123 -21.41 -6.54 13.82
N ASP A 124 -21.35 -5.32 13.32
CA ASP A 124 -22.46 -4.63 12.65
C ASP A 124 -22.63 -5.01 11.17
N GLN A 125 -21.74 -5.85 10.62
CA GLN A 125 -21.79 -6.24 9.20
C GLN A 125 -22.87 -7.31 8.95
N PRO A 126 -23.89 -7.06 8.12
CA PRO A 126 -24.94 -8.05 7.87
C PRO A 126 -24.43 -9.28 7.10
N ASP A 127 -23.45 -9.09 6.22
CA ASP A 127 -22.82 -10.14 5.44
C ASP A 127 -21.31 -10.19 5.74
N LYS A 128 -20.92 -11.13 6.61
CA LYS A 128 -19.51 -11.28 7.03
C LYS A 128 -18.63 -11.76 5.89
N LEU A 129 -19.14 -12.65 5.03
CA LEU A 129 -18.36 -13.23 3.95
C LEU A 129 -18.04 -12.16 2.90
N ARG A 130 -19.04 -11.36 2.52
CA ARG A 130 -18.84 -10.22 1.64
C ARG A 130 -17.89 -9.19 2.26
N TYR A 131 -18.08 -8.83 3.52
CA TYR A 131 -17.16 -7.92 4.22
C TYR A 131 -15.71 -8.41 4.19
N LEU A 132 -15.48 -9.72 4.42
CA LEU A 132 -14.14 -10.30 4.35
C LEU A 132 -13.57 -10.27 2.92
N SER A 133 -14.40 -10.49 1.90
CA SER A 133 -13.98 -10.39 0.49
C SER A 133 -13.57 -8.98 0.13
N GLU A 134 -14.41 -8.01 0.50
CA GLU A 134 -14.18 -6.59 0.27
C GLU A 134 -12.87 -6.14 0.95
N LEU A 135 -12.62 -6.59 2.18
CA LEU A 135 -11.39 -6.29 2.90
C LEU A 135 -10.14 -6.87 2.21
N VAL A 136 -10.18 -8.12 1.75
CA VAL A 136 -9.04 -8.74 1.03
C VAL A 136 -8.74 -7.95 -0.24
N GLU A 137 -9.77 -7.58 -0.99
CA GLU A 137 -9.62 -6.79 -2.21
C GLU A 137 -9.10 -5.38 -1.95
N ASP A 138 -9.60 -4.69 -0.91
CA ASP A 138 -9.14 -3.34 -0.57
C ASP A 138 -7.68 -3.32 -0.11
N ILE A 139 -7.24 -4.33 0.65
CA ILE A 139 -5.84 -4.52 1.03
C ILE A 139 -5.00 -4.83 -0.22
N THR A 140 -5.47 -5.70 -1.11
CA THR A 140 -4.77 -6.03 -2.36
C THR A 140 -4.61 -4.80 -3.25
N LEU A 141 -5.64 -3.95 -3.33
CA LEU A 141 -5.55 -2.68 -4.06
C LEU A 141 -4.53 -1.74 -3.40
N LEU A 142 -4.49 -1.67 -2.07
CA LEU A 142 -3.48 -0.89 -1.35
C LEU A 142 -2.06 -1.41 -1.64
N VAL A 143 -1.85 -2.73 -1.73
CA VAL A 143 -0.56 -3.33 -2.14
C VAL A 143 -0.14 -2.80 -3.51
N TYR A 144 -1.03 -2.82 -4.51
CA TYR A 144 -0.70 -2.30 -5.84
C TYR A 144 -0.39 -0.80 -5.83
N GLU A 145 -1.13 0.00 -5.08
CA GLU A 145 -0.88 1.45 -5.01
C GLU A 145 0.44 1.78 -4.29
N LEU A 146 0.81 1.03 -3.25
CA LEU A 146 2.09 1.18 -2.56
C LEU A 146 3.26 0.74 -3.44
N ASP A 147 3.09 -0.33 -4.22
CA ASP A 147 4.12 -0.80 -5.14
C ASP A 147 4.35 0.19 -6.29
N GLU A 148 3.30 0.82 -6.82
CA GLU A 148 3.44 1.91 -7.79
C GLU A 148 4.18 3.12 -7.21
N LEU A 149 3.90 3.49 -5.96
CA LEU A 149 4.65 4.54 -5.29
C LEU A 149 6.13 4.14 -5.15
N ARG A 150 6.42 2.89 -4.76
CA ARG A 150 7.78 2.35 -4.70
C ARG A 150 8.48 2.43 -6.06
N TYR A 151 7.82 2.06 -7.15
CA TYR A 151 8.38 2.18 -8.50
C TYR A 151 8.70 3.62 -8.87
N LEU A 152 7.77 4.54 -8.60
CA LEU A 152 7.97 5.96 -8.82
C LEU A 152 9.20 6.47 -8.05
N MET A 153 9.41 5.99 -6.81
CA MET A 153 10.57 6.33 -5.99
C MET A 153 11.86 5.75 -6.54
N ILE A 154 11.90 4.48 -6.94
CA ILE A 154 13.08 3.85 -7.56
C ILE A 154 13.50 4.64 -8.80
N ASP A 155 12.55 5.02 -9.65
CA ASP A 155 12.85 5.78 -10.86
C ASP A 155 13.39 7.17 -10.52
N TRP A 156 12.92 7.80 -9.43
CA TRP A 156 13.47 9.08 -8.98
C TRP A 156 14.91 8.96 -8.45
N LEU A 157 15.19 7.93 -7.64
CA LEU A 157 16.47 7.68 -6.99
C LEU A 157 17.61 7.37 -7.98
N ARG A 158 17.26 6.77 -9.13
CA ARG A 158 18.23 6.45 -10.17
C ARG A 158 18.75 7.71 -10.88
N THR A 159 20.05 7.76 -11.09
CA THR A 159 20.70 8.67 -12.05
C THR A 159 20.17 8.42 -13.47
N PRO A 160 20.30 9.38 -14.40
CA PRO A 160 19.88 9.18 -15.79
C PRO A 160 20.44 7.89 -16.42
N GLN A 161 21.71 7.58 -16.14
CA GLN A 161 22.38 6.36 -16.60
C GLN A 161 21.72 5.08 -16.06
N GLU A 162 21.44 5.03 -14.75
CA GLU A 162 20.82 3.87 -14.10
C GLU A 162 19.35 3.66 -14.49
N ARG A 163 18.67 4.70 -15.00
CA ARG A 163 17.32 4.58 -15.59
C ARG A 163 17.38 3.95 -16.97
N GLU A 164 18.43 4.23 -17.73
CA GLU A 164 18.68 3.66 -19.05
C GLU A 164 19.04 2.16 -18.92
N ASP A 165 19.94 1.83 -18.00
CA ASP A 165 20.31 0.45 -17.68
C ASP A 165 19.13 -0.37 -17.14
N LYS A 166 18.21 0.26 -16.38
CA LYS A 166 16.94 -0.37 -15.96
C LYS A 166 16.09 -0.78 -17.14
N LYS A 167 15.89 0.11 -18.12
CA LYS A 167 15.01 -0.16 -19.26
C LYS A 167 15.53 -1.36 -20.05
N VAL A 168 16.85 -1.48 -20.17
CA VAL A 168 17.53 -2.61 -20.83
C VAL A 168 17.40 -3.89 -19.99
N GLY A 169 17.57 -3.81 -18.67
CA GLY A 169 17.41 -4.93 -17.74
C GLY A 169 15.98 -5.45 -17.61
N ASP A 170 15.00 -4.56 -17.45
CA ASP A 170 13.57 -4.89 -17.35
C ASP A 170 13.06 -5.47 -18.69
N ALA A 171 13.53 -4.96 -19.83
CA ALA A 171 13.24 -5.56 -21.13
C ALA A 171 13.77 -7.00 -21.21
N SER A 172 15.00 -7.23 -20.77
CA SER A 172 15.63 -8.56 -20.78
C SER A 172 14.93 -9.55 -19.82
N MET A 173 14.54 -9.10 -18.62
CA MET A 173 13.82 -9.92 -17.63
C MET A 173 12.38 -10.25 -18.05
N ARG A 174 11.72 -9.38 -18.82
CA ARG A 174 10.42 -9.66 -19.46
C ARG A 174 10.56 -10.68 -20.58
N THR A 175 11.61 -10.60 -21.39
CA THR A 175 11.91 -11.63 -22.41
C THR A 175 12.14 -13.01 -21.78
N LEU A 176 12.68 -13.06 -20.56
CA LEU A 176 12.92 -14.29 -19.80
C LEU A 176 11.72 -14.76 -18.97
N GLY A 177 10.60 -14.03 -18.94
CA GLY A 177 9.38 -14.42 -18.21
C GLY A 177 9.48 -14.38 -16.69
N ILE A 178 10.50 -13.71 -16.13
CA ILE A 178 10.77 -13.65 -14.67
C ILE A 178 9.96 -12.55 -14.01
N LEU A 179 9.64 -11.48 -14.74
CA LEU A 179 8.71 -10.43 -14.34
C LEU A 179 7.39 -10.65 -15.07
N LEU A 180 6.27 -10.59 -14.35
CA LEU A 180 4.98 -10.37 -14.99
C LEU A 180 5.05 -9.06 -15.78
N PRO A 181 4.57 -9.02 -17.03
CA PRO A 181 4.47 -7.79 -17.82
C PRO A 181 3.82 -6.68 -16.99
N GLU A 182 4.37 -5.46 -17.05
CA GLU A 182 3.76 -4.28 -16.41
C GLU A 182 2.27 -4.13 -16.75
N ASP A 183 1.89 -4.59 -17.94
CA ASP A 183 0.52 -4.58 -18.43
C ASP A 183 -0.39 -5.55 -17.66
N ASP A 184 0.11 -6.72 -17.22
CA ASP A 184 -0.68 -7.68 -16.43
C ASP A 184 -0.96 -7.15 -15.02
N LEU A 185 0.04 -6.53 -14.38
CA LEU A 185 -0.13 -5.87 -13.08
C LEU A 185 -1.09 -4.68 -13.19
N ARG A 186 -0.94 -3.88 -14.26
CA ARG A 186 -1.81 -2.73 -14.54
C ARG A 186 -3.25 -3.19 -14.83
N MET A 187 -3.44 -4.27 -15.58
CA MET A 187 -4.75 -4.85 -15.87
C MET A 187 -5.40 -5.44 -14.62
N ALA A 188 -4.65 -6.20 -13.81
CA ALA A 188 -5.13 -6.74 -12.54
C ALA A 188 -5.56 -5.62 -11.58
N LYS A 189 -4.75 -4.56 -11.47
CA LYS A 189 -5.11 -3.38 -10.68
C LYS A 189 -6.35 -2.68 -11.25
N ALA A 190 -6.43 -2.47 -12.57
CA ALA A 190 -7.56 -1.79 -13.20
C ALA A 190 -8.87 -2.56 -13.01
N ALA A 191 -8.83 -3.89 -13.15
CA ALA A 191 -9.97 -4.76 -12.88
C ALA A 191 -10.40 -4.65 -11.40
N LEU A 192 -9.46 -4.72 -10.46
CA LEU A 192 -9.74 -4.59 -9.04
C LEU A 192 -10.30 -3.21 -8.69
N LEU A 193 -9.76 -2.16 -9.28
CA LEU A 193 -10.22 -0.78 -9.08
C LEU A 193 -11.64 -0.59 -9.63
N ALA A 194 -11.99 -1.24 -10.75
CA ALA A 194 -13.36 -1.25 -11.27
C ALA A 194 -14.33 -1.92 -10.29
N ILE A 195 -13.96 -3.09 -9.74
CA ILE A 195 -14.76 -3.81 -8.72
C ILE A 195 -14.97 -2.92 -7.48
N VAL A 196 -13.90 -2.36 -6.92
CA VAL A 196 -13.97 -1.49 -5.73
C VAL A 196 -14.78 -0.22 -6.00
N SER A 197 -14.71 0.34 -7.20
CA SER A 197 -15.44 1.56 -7.56
C SER A 197 -16.95 1.32 -7.68
N GLN A 198 -17.37 0.15 -8.16
CA GLN A 198 -18.79 -0.21 -8.25
C GLN A 198 -19.47 -0.30 -6.87
N ARG A 199 -18.70 -0.60 -5.80
CA ARG A 199 -19.20 -0.62 -4.41
C ARG A 199 -19.56 0.76 -3.86
N LYS A 200 -18.92 1.81 -4.38
CA LYS A 200 -19.08 3.20 -3.91
C LYS A 200 -20.20 3.94 -4.65
N SER A 201 -20.70 3.39 -5.74
CA SER A 201 -21.84 3.93 -6.47
C SER A 201 -23.14 3.46 -5.80
N PRO A 202 -24.08 4.35 -5.45
CA PRO A 202 -25.41 3.90 -5.04
C PRO A 202 -26.02 3.06 -6.17
N PRO A 203 -26.83 2.03 -5.86
CA PRO A 203 -27.53 1.28 -6.90
C PRO A 203 -28.36 2.25 -7.76
N PRO A 204 -28.50 1.99 -9.07
CA PRO A 204 -29.36 2.81 -9.91
C PRO A 204 -30.76 2.81 -9.31
N SER A 205 -31.26 4.01 -8.99
CA SER A 205 -32.63 4.22 -8.53
C SER A 205 -33.59 3.62 -9.56
N SER A 206 -34.24 2.53 -9.17
CA SER A 206 -35.31 1.87 -9.93
C SER A 206 -36.64 2.50 -9.59
#